data_AF-A0A8R1E8C8-F1
#
_entry.id   AF-A0A8R1E8C8-F1
#
_cell.length_a   1.000
_cell.length_b   1.000
_cell.length_c   1.000
_cell.angle_alpha   90.00
_cell.angle_beta   90.00
_cell.angle_gamma   90.00
#
_symmetry.space_group_name_H-M   'P 1'
#
loop_
_entity.id
_entity.type
_entity.pdbx_description
1 polymer ?
#
loop_
_entity_poly.entity_id
_entity_poly.type
_entity_poly.pdbx_seq_one_letter_code
_entity_poly.pdbx_strand_id
1 'polypeptide(L)'
;MTLLYKIFIRPLVEYGTTVTSPLKQGDSKAIESVQNAFTRRLYCRQKGRYLRPDDKDYKSAAQRNELYNLASLECRRKWIDKKIVSKMLADKVDINTSDFFTVTYKNRTRAKTKFTWSKCKTKLRRNFFTNRTLTRLMQK
;
A
#
# COMPACT_ATOMS: atom_id res chain seq x y z
N MET A 1 -19.64 -6.27 8.88
CA MET A 1 -18.96 -5.12 9.54
C MET A 1 -17.63 -4.72 8.89
N THR A 2 -16.78 -5.64 8.44
CA THR A 2 -15.50 -5.29 7.76
C THR A 2 -15.72 -4.52 6.45
N LEU A 3 -16.85 -4.74 5.77
CA LEU A 3 -17.24 -4.01 4.57
C LEU A 3 -17.39 -2.49 4.82
N LEU A 4 -18.03 -2.10 5.93
CA LEU A 4 -18.23 -0.69 6.29
C LEU A 4 -16.89 0.03 6.47
N TYR A 5 -15.91 -0.60 7.12
CA TYR A 5 -14.56 -0.06 7.24
C TYR A 5 -13.90 0.15 5.86
N LYS A 6 -14.05 -0.81 4.95
CA LYS A 6 -13.49 -0.72 3.58
C LYS A 6 -14.12 0.40 2.75
N ILE A 7 -15.42 0.66 2.94
CA ILE A 7 -16.17 1.63 2.15
C ILE A 7 -16.02 3.05 2.71
N PHE A 8 -16.16 3.23 4.03
CA PHE A 8 -16.26 4.57 4.61
C PHE A 8 -14.93 5.09 5.17
N ILE A 9 -14.18 4.24 5.87
CA ILE A 9 -12.98 4.70 6.60
C ILE A 9 -11.74 4.64 5.69
N ARG A 10 -11.58 3.55 4.94
CA ARG A 10 -10.38 3.36 4.11
C ARG A 10 -10.16 4.46 3.09
N PRO A 11 -11.17 4.97 2.35
CA PRO A 11 -10.96 6.07 1.42
C PRO A 11 -10.51 7.35 2.12
N LEU A 12 -10.99 7.64 3.33
CA LEU A 12 -10.60 8.86 4.06
C LEU A 12 -9.12 8.84 4.47
N VAL A 13 -8.61 7.69 4.92
CA VAL A 13 -7.24 7.59 5.43
C VAL A 13 -6.22 7.30 4.32
N GLU A 14 -6.66 6.72 3.21
CA GLU A 14 -5.79 6.29 2.11
C GLU A 14 -6.10 6.96 0.77
N TYR A 15 -6.80 8.09 0.80
CA TYR A 15 -6.90 8.92 -0.41
C TYR A 15 -5.49 9.38 -0.82
N GLY A 16 -5.23 9.38 -2.12
CA GLY A 16 -4.01 9.98 -2.67
C GLY A 16 -2.69 9.30 -2.29
N THR A 17 -2.68 8.08 -1.74
CA THR A 17 -1.45 7.35 -1.34
C THR A 17 -0.33 7.29 -2.39
N THR A 18 -0.67 7.40 -3.68
CA THR A 18 0.31 7.52 -4.77
C THR A 18 1.12 8.80 -4.70
N VAL A 19 0.49 9.92 -4.36
CA VAL A 19 1.11 11.24 -4.17
C VAL A 19 1.62 11.37 -2.74
N THR A 20 0.76 11.16 -1.76
CA THR A 20 1.04 11.32 -0.33
C THR A 20 1.39 9.98 0.31
N SER A 21 2.68 9.63 0.28
CA SER A 21 3.18 8.48 1.06
C SER A 21 4.00 8.99 2.24
N PRO A 22 3.56 8.77 3.49
CA PRO A 22 4.34 9.11 4.66
C PRO A 22 5.70 8.40 4.63
N LEU A 23 6.72 9.18 4.94
CA LEU A 23 8.12 8.75 4.92
C LEU A 23 8.54 8.17 6.26
N LYS A 24 8.00 8.74 7.35
CA LYS A 24 8.30 8.29 8.70
C LYS A 24 7.49 7.03 9.01
N GLN A 25 8.15 6.09 9.67
CA GLN A 25 7.49 4.87 10.11
C GLN A 25 6.37 5.16 11.13
N GLY A 26 6.53 6.21 11.94
CA GLY A 26 5.51 6.67 12.90
C GLY A 26 4.18 6.99 12.23
N ASP A 27 4.19 7.81 11.17
CA ASP A 27 2.98 8.19 10.43
C ASP A 27 2.31 6.96 9.77
N SER A 28 3.11 6.04 9.23
CA SER A 28 2.59 4.79 8.67
C SER A 28 1.96 3.89 9.74
N LYS A 29 2.58 3.82 10.93
CA LYS A 29 2.02 3.13 12.10
C LYS A 29 0.74 3.80 12.60
N ALA A 30 0.67 5.14 12.58
CA ALA A 30 -0.53 5.89 12.96
C ALA A 30 -1.70 5.56 12.03
N ILE A 31 -1.47 5.50 10.72
CA ILE A 31 -2.50 5.08 9.76
C ILE A 31 -2.92 3.62 9.98
N GLU A 32 -1.96 2.70 10.14
CA GLU A 32 -2.26 1.28 10.41
C GLU A 32 -2.97 1.10 11.77
N SER A 33 -2.73 1.99 12.73
CA SER A 33 -3.38 1.96 14.05
C SER A 33 -4.90 2.12 13.94
N VAL A 34 -5.40 2.85 12.93
CA VAL A 34 -6.84 2.98 12.65
C VAL A 34 -7.45 1.62 12.34
N GLN A 35 -6.81 0.84 11.46
CA GLN A 35 -7.23 -0.53 11.16
C GLN A 35 -7.15 -1.42 12.40
N ASN A 36 -6.05 -1.32 13.16
CA ASN A 36 -5.82 -2.14 14.34
C ASN A 36 -6.82 -1.84 15.46
N ALA A 37 -7.21 -0.58 15.65
CA ALA A 37 -8.22 -0.17 16.60
C ALA A 37 -9.60 -0.68 16.19
N PHE A 38 -9.95 -0.56 14.90
CA PHE A 38 -11.22 -1.07 14.37
C PHE A 38 -11.33 -2.59 14.54
N THR A 39 -10.34 -3.35 14.07
CA THR A 39 -10.36 -4.83 14.17
C THR A 39 -10.32 -5.30 15.62
N ARG A 40 -9.69 -4.55 16.53
CA ARG A 40 -9.69 -4.88 17.97
C ARG A 40 -11.07 -4.72 18.56
N ARG A 41 -11.74 -3.59 18.30
CA ARG A 41 -13.10 -3.32 18.78
C ARG A 41 -14.09 -4.33 18.19
N LEU A 42 -13.95 -4.67 16.91
CA LEU A 42 -14.78 -5.68 16.27
C LEU A 42 -14.60 -7.05 16.93
N TYR A 43 -13.36 -7.46 17.19
CA TYR A 43 -13.06 -8.74 17.83
C TYR A 43 -13.58 -8.82 19.27
N CYS A 44 -13.42 -7.75 20.05
CA CYS A 44 -13.99 -7.68 21.40
C CYS A 44 -15.52 -7.81 21.38
N ARG A 45 -16.19 -7.14 20.43
CA ARG A 45 -17.65 -7.27 20.26
C ARG A 45 -18.08 -8.70 19.88
N GLN A 46 -17.34 -9.36 19.00
CA GLN A 46 -17.61 -10.76 18.63
C GLN A 46 -17.43 -11.73 19.80
N LYS A 47 -16.49 -11.43 20.71
CA LYS A 47 -16.25 -12.22 21.93
C LYS A 47 -17.17 -11.84 23.10
N GLY A 48 -17.97 -10.78 22.97
CA GLY A 48 -18.85 -10.28 24.03
C GLY A 48 -18.13 -9.67 25.24
N ARG A 49 -16.80 -9.52 25.20
CA ARG A 49 -16.00 -8.96 26.29
C ARG A 49 -14.82 -8.15 25.79
N TYR A 50 -14.33 -7.23 26.62
CA TYR A 50 -13.10 -6.50 26.33
C TYR A 50 -11.89 -7.39 26.60
N LEU A 51 -11.02 -7.55 25.59
CA LEU A 51 -9.81 -8.37 25.68
C LEU A 51 -8.59 -7.53 26.02
N ARG A 52 -7.89 -7.93 27.08
CA ARG A 52 -6.59 -7.41 27.50
C ARG A 52 -5.46 -8.20 26.82
N PRO A 53 -4.25 -7.64 26.72
CA PRO A 53 -3.11 -8.34 26.12
C PRO A 53 -2.77 -9.68 26.80
N ASP A 54 -3.03 -9.79 28.10
CA ASP A 54 -2.71 -10.99 28.90
C ASP A 54 -3.77 -12.10 28.77
N ASP A 55 -4.91 -11.82 28.12
CA ASP A 55 -5.95 -12.83 27.90
C ASP A 55 -5.48 -13.88 26.89
N LYS A 56 -5.73 -15.16 27.18
CA LYS A 56 -5.45 -16.29 26.26
C LYS A 56 -6.10 -16.13 24.88
N ASP A 57 -7.26 -15.48 24.83
CA ASP A 57 -8.01 -15.23 23.58
C ASP A 57 -7.49 -14.03 22.78
N TYR A 58 -6.52 -13.28 23.31
CA TYR A 58 -5.97 -12.10 22.67
C TYR A 58 -5.28 -12.47 21.36
N LYS A 59 -5.67 -11.79 20.28
CA LYS A 59 -5.07 -11.95 18.96
C LYS A 59 -4.26 -10.73 18.57
N SER A 60 -3.05 -10.99 18.06
CA SER A 60 -2.18 -9.94 17.51
C SER A 60 -2.84 -9.24 16.32
N ALA A 61 -2.32 -8.07 15.93
CA ALA A 61 -2.84 -7.33 14.77
C ALA A 61 -2.79 -8.17 13.48
N ALA A 62 -1.70 -8.92 13.27
CA ALA A 62 -1.54 -9.80 12.12
C ALA A 62 -2.57 -10.94 12.11
N GLN A 63 -2.77 -11.61 13.26
CA GLN A 63 -3.77 -12.67 13.40
C GLN A 63 -5.20 -12.17 13.19
N ARG A 64 -5.51 -10.96 13.67
CA ARG A 64 -6.82 -10.32 13.41
C ARG A 64 -6.99 -9.94 11.93
N ASN A 65 -5.92 -9.46 11.30
CA ASN A 65 -5.94 -9.16 9.87
C ASN A 65 -6.21 -10.41 9.03
N GLU A 66 -5.57 -11.53 9.36
CA GLU A 66 -5.82 -12.83 8.73
C GLU A 66 -7.26 -13.31 8.96
N LEU A 67 -7.74 -13.27 10.21
CA LEU A 67 -9.12 -13.64 10.58
C LEU A 67 -10.18 -12.86 9.77
N TYR A 68 -9.92 -11.57 9.49
CA TYR A 68 -10.84 -10.69 8.77
C TYR A 68 -10.53 -10.55 7.28
N ASN A 69 -9.58 -11.30 6.75
CA ASN A 69 -9.12 -11.20 5.36
C ASN A 69 -8.77 -9.75 4.97
N LEU A 70 -7.99 -9.08 5.82
CA LEU A 70 -7.50 -7.72 5.64
C LEU A 70 -5.99 -7.73 5.39
N ALA A 71 -5.57 -7.03 4.35
CA ALA A 71 -4.14 -6.78 4.10
C ALA A 71 -3.63 -5.63 4.98
N SER A 72 -2.34 -5.66 5.31
CA SER A 72 -1.65 -4.53 5.97
C SER A 72 -1.62 -3.30 5.08
N LEU A 73 -1.48 -2.10 5.67
CA LEU A 73 -1.29 -0.85 4.91
C LEU A 73 -0.14 -0.95 3.90
N GLU A 74 0.98 -1.56 4.29
CA GLU A 74 2.14 -1.69 3.42
C GLU A 74 1.82 -2.51 2.17
N CYS A 75 1.18 -3.68 2.33
CA CYS A 75 0.76 -4.51 1.21
C CYS A 75 -0.23 -3.77 0.30
N ARG A 76 -1.20 -3.05 0.89
CA ARG A 76 -2.20 -2.30 0.14
C ARG A 76 -1.57 -1.16 -0.66
N ARG A 77 -0.64 -0.41 -0.08
CA ARG A 77 0.09 0.65 -0.79
C ARG A 77 0.93 0.10 -1.94
N LYS A 78 1.65 -1.00 -1.74
CA LYS A 78 2.39 -1.67 -2.82
C LYS A 78 1.48 -2.05 -3.99
N TRP A 79 0.27 -2.53 -3.68
CA TRP A 79 -0.70 -2.92 -4.70
C TRP A 79 -1.30 -1.71 -5.43
N ILE A 80 -1.66 -0.64 -4.70
CA ILE A 80 -2.17 0.61 -5.30
C ILE A 80 -1.12 1.22 -6.23
N ASP A 81 0.13 1.29 -5.77
CA ASP A 81 1.27 1.77 -6.52
C ASP A 81 1.42 1.03 -7.85
N LYS A 82 1.43 -0.32 -7.80
CA LYS A 82 1.49 -1.17 -8.99
C LYS A 82 0.29 -0.94 -9.92
N LYS A 83 -0.91 -0.80 -9.35
CA LYS A 83 -2.14 -0.58 -10.12
C LYS A 83 -2.10 0.73 -10.89
N ILE A 84 -1.56 1.81 -10.31
CA ILE A 84 -1.42 3.08 -11.02
C ILE A 84 -0.40 2.97 -12.15
N VAL A 85 0.74 2.32 -11.93
CA VAL A 85 1.70 2.05 -13.02
C VAL A 85 1.03 1.28 -14.15
N SER A 86 0.27 0.22 -13.84
CA SER A 86 -0.46 -0.53 -14.88
C SER A 86 -1.50 0.31 -15.61
N LYS A 87 -2.14 1.28 -14.94
CA LYS A 87 -3.08 2.20 -15.60
C LYS A 87 -2.36 3.23 -16.47
N MET A 88 -1.20 3.75 -16.05
CA MET A 88 -0.34 4.63 -16.85
C MET A 88 0.11 3.93 -18.13
N LEU A 89 0.53 2.66 -18.04
CA LEU A 89 0.92 1.86 -19.22
C LEU A 89 -0.22 1.56 -20.19
N ALA A 90 -1.44 1.48 -19.68
CA ALA A 90 -2.64 1.22 -20.48
C ALA A 90 -3.32 2.51 -20.96
N ASP A 91 -2.69 3.68 -20.74
CA ASP A 91 -3.22 5.01 -21.07
C ASP A 91 -4.63 5.27 -20.48
N LYS A 92 -4.88 4.72 -19.28
CA LYS A 92 -6.16 4.88 -18.55
C LYS A 92 -6.10 5.98 -17.49
N VAL A 93 -5.10 6.83 -17.56
CA VAL A 93 -4.89 7.95 -16.65
C VAL A 93 -4.56 9.16 -17.50
N ASP A 94 -5.26 10.27 -17.26
CA ASP A 94 -5.01 11.55 -17.92
C ASP A 94 -3.77 12.24 -17.34
N ILE A 95 -2.62 11.58 -17.48
CA ILE A 95 -1.31 12.06 -17.04
C ILE A 95 -0.30 11.63 -18.10
N ASN A 96 0.56 12.55 -18.52
CA ASN A 96 1.64 12.24 -19.44
C ASN A 96 2.66 11.28 -18.79
N THR A 97 2.56 9.99 -19.12
CA THR A 97 3.41 8.94 -18.55
C THR A 97 4.90 9.16 -18.88
N SER A 98 5.21 9.79 -20.02
CA SER A 98 6.59 10.03 -20.45
C SER A 98 7.38 10.95 -19.53
N ASP A 99 6.70 11.84 -18.78
CA ASP A 99 7.33 12.72 -17.78
C ASP A 99 7.86 11.94 -16.58
N PHE A 100 7.29 10.76 -16.31
CA PHE A 100 7.61 9.94 -15.16
C PHE A 100 8.63 8.85 -15.49
N PHE A 101 8.39 8.10 -16.56
CA PHE A 101 9.25 7.03 -17.04
C PHE A 101 8.93 6.67 -18.48
N THR A 102 9.91 6.11 -19.17
CA THR A 102 9.74 5.54 -20.51
C THR A 102 9.78 4.02 -20.44
N VAL A 103 8.99 3.37 -21.29
CA VAL A 103 8.96 1.91 -21.39
C VAL A 103 9.37 1.48 -22.78
N THR A 104 10.40 0.64 -22.84
CA THR A 104 10.80 -0.01 -24.07
C THR A 104 10.24 -1.42 -24.10
N TYR A 105 9.34 -1.66 -25.06
CA TYR A 105 8.79 -2.98 -25.36
C TYR A 105 9.65 -3.67 -26.42
N LYS A 106 9.78 -5.01 -26.34
CA LYS A 106 10.51 -5.83 -27.33
C LYS A 106 12.01 -5.51 -27.42
N ASN A 107 12.69 -5.47 -26.27
CA ASN A 107 14.15 -5.45 -26.28
C ASN A 107 14.71 -6.76 -26.84
N ARG A 108 15.82 -6.67 -27.57
CA ARG A 108 16.57 -7.82 -28.10
C ARG A 108 17.18 -8.70 -26.99
N THR A 109 17.23 -8.20 -25.76
CA THR A 109 17.71 -8.91 -24.57
C THR A 109 16.58 -9.62 -23.81
N ARG A 110 16.94 -10.58 -22.93
CA ARG A 110 16.03 -11.47 -22.20
C ARG A 110 14.88 -10.77 -21.44
N ALA A 111 15.00 -9.47 -21.13
CA ALA A 111 13.95 -8.67 -20.51
C ALA A 111 13.00 -8.06 -21.56
N LYS A 112 11.82 -8.67 -21.75
CA LYS A 112 10.79 -8.27 -22.73
C LYS A 112 10.29 -6.82 -22.58
N THR A 113 10.35 -6.27 -21.35
CA THR A 113 9.95 -4.90 -21.01
C THR A 113 10.98 -4.26 -20.08
N LYS A 114 11.48 -3.07 -20.45
CA LYS A 114 12.43 -2.30 -19.65
C LYS A 114 11.87 -0.93 -19.33
N PHE A 115 11.94 -0.55 -18.06
CA PHE A 115 11.60 0.79 -17.58
C PHE A 115 12.85 1.64 -17.48
N THR A 116 12.77 2.88 -17.92
CA THR A 116 13.85 3.88 -17.84
C THR A 116 13.31 5.15 -17.21
N TRP A 117 13.99 5.64 -16.17
CA TRP A 117 13.62 6.86 -15.45
C TRP A 117 14.84 7.51 -14.80
N SER A 118 14.71 8.78 -14.40
CA SER A 118 15.76 9.51 -13.70
C SER A 118 15.94 8.98 -12.28
N LYS A 119 17.09 8.37 -11.99
CA LYS A 119 17.39 7.84 -10.65
C LYS A 119 17.62 8.98 -9.66
N CYS A 120 16.98 8.88 -8.49
CA CYS A 120 17.22 9.79 -7.39
C CYS A 120 18.59 9.58 -6.72
N LYS A 121 19.28 10.69 -6.39
CA LYS A 121 20.53 10.67 -5.60
C LYS A 121 20.27 10.73 -4.08
N THR A 122 19.15 11.33 -3.65
CA THR A 122 18.87 11.58 -2.23
C THR A 122 17.92 10.55 -1.62
N LYS A 123 18.06 10.31 -0.30
CA LYS A 123 17.18 9.42 0.48
C LYS A 123 15.71 9.83 0.41
N LEU A 124 15.43 11.14 0.39
CA LEU A 124 14.07 11.68 0.30
C LEU A 124 13.41 11.32 -1.04
N ARG A 125 14.08 11.62 -2.16
CA ARG A 125 13.54 11.42 -3.52
C ARG A 125 13.39 9.94 -3.89
N ARG A 126 14.06 9.03 -3.17
CA ARG A 126 13.86 7.57 -3.32
C ARG A 126 12.43 7.14 -3.00
N ASN A 127 11.75 7.85 -2.12
CA ASN A 127 10.40 7.53 -1.70
C ASN A 127 9.32 8.18 -2.59
N PHE A 128 9.72 8.91 -3.63
CA PHE A 128 8.77 9.42 -4.63
C PHE A 128 8.16 8.26 -5.42
N PHE A 129 6.97 8.47 -5.94
CA PHE A 129 6.17 7.45 -6.60
C PHE A 129 6.96 6.64 -7.65
N THR A 130 7.58 7.29 -8.64
CA THR A 130 8.34 6.61 -9.70
C THR A 130 9.48 5.77 -9.15
N ASN A 131 10.33 6.38 -8.31
CA ASN A 131 11.49 5.70 -7.75
C ASN A 131 11.09 4.52 -6.87
N ARG A 132 10.12 4.69 -5.97
CA ARG A 132 9.73 3.61 -5.04
C ARG A 132 9.03 2.46 -5.76
N THR A 133 8.23 2.75 -6.78
CA THR A 133 7.41 1.74 -7.47
C THR A 133 8.22 0.96 -8.50
N LEU A 134 8.95 1.66 -9.38
CA LEU A 134 9.75 1.03 -10.44
C LEU A 134 10.91 0.22 -9.87
N THR A 135 11.56 0.71 -8.80
CA THR A 135 12.62 -0.06 -8.12
C THR A 135 12.08 -1.40 -7.61
N ARG A 136 10.87 -1.42 -7.02
CA ARG A 136 10.23 -2.66 -6.54
C ARG A 136 9.81 -3.59 -7.69
N LEU A 137 9.35 -3.03 -8.81
CA LEU A 137 8.95 -3.83 -9.98
C LEU A 137 10.14 -4.50 -10.67
N MET A 138 11.32 -3.89 -10.61
CA MET A 138 12.54 -4.41 -11.24
C MET A 138 13.35 -5.37 -10.36
N GLN A 139 13.12 -5.42 -9.04
CA GLN A 139 13.83 -6.32 -8.11
C GLN A 139 13.32 -7.78 -8.14
N LYS A 140 12.90 -8.27 -9.31
CA LYS A 140 12.44 -9.66 -9.50
C LYS A 140 13.57 -10.57 -9.95
#